data_AF-A0A0M0JZZ1-F1
#
_entry.id   AF-A0A0M0JZZ1-F1
#
_cell.length_a   1.000
_cell.length_b   1.000
_cell.length_c   1.000
_cell.angle_alpha   90.00
_cell.angle_beta   90.00
_cell.angle_gamma   90.00
#
_symmetry.space_group_name_H-M   'P 1'
#
loop_
_entity.id
_entity.type
_entity.pdbx_description
1 polymer ?
#
loop_
_entity_poly.entity_id
_entity_poly.type
_entity_poly.pdbx_seq_one_letter_code
_entity_poly.pdbx_strand_id
1 'polypeptide(L)'
;MNGVNASAILSAYDDNPDGKLDLAEFTLVVRDLTEQRAALEPHPPISPRRPQPPLQPPPVDLEQEAAASRLQHEIRAHQAEKHEERAEQQRAAMVVQKNLRGAKGRKKYLDEKDRLVSHYHKLLQKQIQTRFKSYARCFRMIDADNSGSIDPAELKTHLPGMFNLTIPDSVMEDLIKLTDKDGDGEIRFAEFARVF
;
A
#
# COMPACT_ATOMS: atom_id res chain seq x y z
N MET A 1 26.12 47.50 -1.76
CA MET A 1 24.84 47.01 -2.31
C MET A 1 24.20 46.16 -1.23
N ASN A 2 23.35 46.74 -0.40
CA ASN A 2 22.69 46.03 0.70
C ASN A 2 21.50 45.26 0.12
N GLY A 3 21.74 44.02 -0.32
CA GLY A 3 20.68 43.11 -0.69
C GLY A 3 19.88 42.75 0.56
N VAL A 4 18.61 43.15 0.59
CA VAL A 4 17.63 42.58 1.53
C VAL A 4 17.55 41.08 1.25
N ASN A 5 18.26 40.29 2.04
CA ASN A 5 18.19 38.83 1.97
C ASN A 5 16.83 38.44 2.56
N ALA A 6 15.93 37.94 1.71
CA ALA A 6 14.60 37.47 2.12
C ALA A 6 14.68 36.47 3.29
N SER A 7 15.76 35.68 3.35
CA SER A 7 16.06 34.77 4.46
C SER A 7 16.18 35.49 5.82
N ALA A 8 16.83 36.66 5.86
CA ALA A 8 17.02 37.40 7.12
C ALA A 8 15.72 38.05 7.63
N ILE A 9 14.81 38.40 6.71
CA ILE A 9 13.50 38.95 7.05
C ILE A 9 12.59 37.85 7.61
N LEU A 10 12.62 36.66 7.00
CA LEU A 10 11.81 35.53 7.45
C LEU A 10 12.31 34.95 8.77
N SER A 11 13.62 34.94 9.04
CA SER A 11 14.17 34.52 10.34
C SER A 11 13.70 35.36 11.53
N ALA A 12 13.22 36.58 11.32
CA ALA A 12 12.65 37.39 12.40
C ALA A 12 11.26 36.91 12.86
N TYR A 13 10.61 36.07 12.06
CA TYR A 13 9.28 35.51 12.31
C TYR A 13 9.31 33.97 12.47
N ASP A 14 10.51 33.38 12.50
CA ASP A 14 10.75 31.95 12.71
C ASP A 14 11.11 31.74 14.19
N ASP A 15 10.11 31.51 15.04
CA ASP A 15 10.27 31.37 16.49
C ASP A 15 11.02 30.06 16.84
N ASN A 16 11.01 29.09 15.92
CA ASN A 16 11.83 27.89 16.00
C ASN A 16 12.96 27.93 14.97
N PRO A 17 14.24 27.72 15.32
CA PRO A 17 15.35 27.79 14.37
C PRO A 17 15.46 26.53 13.48
N ASP A 18 14.34 26.08 12.91
CA ASP A 18 14.27 25.00 11.92
C ASP A 18 14.49 25.54 10.49
N GLY A 19 14.37 26.85 10.29
CA GLY A 19 14.57 27.48 9.00
C GLY A 19 13.38 27.30 8.05
N LYS A 20 12.22 26.88 8.56
CA LYS A 20 10.94 26.85 7.83
C LYS A 20 9.87 27.55 8.65
N LEU A 21 9.15 28.44 7.99
CA LEU A 21 7.98 29.07 8.58
C LEU A 21 6.80 28.08 8.64
N ASP A 22 6.26 27.88 9.83
CA ASP A 22 4.98 27.20 10.01
C ASP A 22 3.81 28.10 9.61
N LEU A 23 2.62 27.50 9.43
CA LEU A 23 1.43 28.22 8.97
C LEU A 23 1.03 29.39 9.91
N ALA A 24 1.28 29.24 11.21
CA ALA A 24 1.02 30.27 12.21
C ALA A 24 1.98 31.47 12.03
N GLU A 25 3.26 31.20 11.79
CA GLU A 25 4.29 32.20 11.58
C GLU A 25 4.12 32.91 10.22
N PHE A 26 3.74 32.17 9.18
CA PHE A 26 3.41 32.75 7.87
C PHE A 26 2.21 33.67 7.91
N THR A 27 1.23 33.36 8.76
CA THR A 27 0.07 34.24 8.97
C THR A 27 0.48 35.58 9.58
N LEU A 28 1.46 35.58 10.50
CA LEU A 28 2.00 36.81 11.10
C LEU A 28 2.79 37.63 10.08
N VAL A 29 3.60 36.99 9.24
CA VAL A 29 4.33 37.67 8.15
C VAL A 29 3.38 38.35 7.16
N VAL A 30 2.35 37.63 6.71
CA VAL A 30 1.35 38.19 5.77
C VAL A 30 0.56 39.32 6.41
N ARG A 31 0.24 39.21 7.69
CA ARG A 31 -0.46 40.25 8.44
C ARG A 31 0.39 41.53 8.53
N ASP A 32 1.65 41.43 8.94
CA ASP A 32 2.57 42.58 9.04
C ASP A 32 2.80 43.25 7.67
N LEU A 33 3.04 42.47 6.61
CA LEU A 33 3.18 42.96 5.23
C LEU A 33 1.91 43.65 4.71
N THR A 34 0.74 43.17 5.12
CA THR A 34 -0.55 43.77 4.74
C THR A 34 -0.81 45.05 5.52
N GLU A 35 -0.41 45.10 6.80
CA GLU A 35 -0.52 46.28 7.66
C GLU A 35 0.45 47.40 7.22
N GLN A 36 1.65 47.07 6.75
CA GLN A 36 2.60 48.06 6.19
C GLN A 36 2.10 48.71 4.89
N ARG A 37 1.27 48.01 4.10
CA ARG A 37 0.65 48.54 2.88
C ARG A 37 -0.53 49.47 3.17
N ALA A 38 -1.10 49.41 4.37
CA ALA A 38 -2.23 50.25 4.78
C ALA A 38 -1.80 51.60 5.40
N ALA A 39 -0.52 51.78 5.73
CA ALA A 39 -0.01 52.92 6.48
C ALA A 39 0.59 54.07 5.62
N LEU A 40 0.49 54.01 4.29
CA LEU A 40 0.99 55.09 3.42
C LEU A 40 -0.09 55.58 2.43
N GLU A 41 -0.52 56.82 2.70
CA GLU A 41 -1.17 57.83 1.84
C GLU A 41 -2.71 57.92 1.80
N PRO A 42 -3.31 58.99 2.36
CA PRO A 42 -4.63 59.47 1.93
C PRO A 42 -4.51 60.12 0.54
N HIS A 43 -5.08 59.48 -0.48
CA HIS A 43 -5.06 60.01 -1.84
C HIS A 43 -5.97 61.26 -1.94
N PRO A 44 -5.53 62.35 -2.61
CA PRO A 44 -6.39 63.50 -2.88
C PRO A 44 -7.54 63.11 -3.83
N PRO A 45 -8.69 63.81 -3.80
CA PRO A 45 -9.83 63.47 -4.64
C PRO A 45 -9.43 63.55 -6.11
N ILE A 46 -9.63 62.43 -6.82
CA ILE A 46 -9.42 62.32 -8.26
C ILE A 46 -10.41 63.26 -8.95
N SER A 47 -9.90 64.35 -9.53
CA SER A 47 -10.68 65.20 -10.44
C SER A 47 -11.07 64.41 -11.69
N PRO A 48 -12.28 64.60 -12.25
CA PRO A 48 -12.73 63.82 -13.39
C PRO A 48 -11.83 64.06 -14.61
N ARG A 49 -11.17 63.00 -15.07
CA ARG A 49 -10.36 63.01 -16.30
C ARG A 49 -11.27 63.19 -17.50
N ARG A 50 -10.91 64.12 -18.39
CA ARG A 50 -11.48 64.27 -19.73
C ARG A 50 -11.34 62.94 -20.51
N PRO A 51 -12.38 62.49 -21.24
CA PRO A 51 -12.29 61.27 -22.03
C PRO A 51 -11.24 61.42 -23.14
N GLN A 52 -10.32 60.45 -23.22
CA GLN A 52 -9.37 60.34 -24.32
C GLN A 52 -10.03 59.57 -25.48
N PRO A 53 -9.77 59.94 -26.75
CA PRO A 53 -10.22 59.13 -27.88
C PRO A 53 -9.54 57.76 -27.85
N PRO A 54 -10.23 56.70 -28.31
CA PRO A 54 -9.70 55.34 -28.25
C PRO A 54 -8.43 55.22 -29.11
N LEU A 55 -7.34 54.82 -28.47
CA LEU A 55 -6.12 54.37 -29.15
C LEU A 55 -6.46 53.08 -29.89
N GLN A 56 -6.25 53.05 -31.21
CA GLN A 56 -6.37 51.82 -31.99
C GLN A 56 -5.25 50.86 -31.56
N PRO A 57 -5.54 49.56 -31.34
CA PRO A 57 -4.50 48.59 -31.01
C PRO A 57 -3.50 48.49 -32.18
N PRO A 58 -2.21 48.20 -31.91
CA PRO A 58 -1.23 47.97 -32.97
C PRO A 58 -1.72 46.81 -33.86
N PRO A 59 -1.37 46.81 -35.18
CA PRO A 59 -1.75 45.73 -36.07
C PRO A 59 -1.18 44.41 -35.51
N VAL A 60 -2.08 43.56 -35.02
CA VAL A 60 -1.76 42.21 -34.59
C VAL A 60 -1.32 41.44 -35.83
N ASP A 61 -0.06 41.02 -35.83
CA ASP A 61 0.48 40.14 -36.85
C ASP A 61 -0.32 38.83 -36.83
N LEU A 62 -1.21 38.67 -37.80
CA LEU A 62 -2.20 37.59 -37.86
C LEU A 62 -1.54 36.20 -37.79
N GLU A 63 -0.26 36.12 -38.18
CA GLU A 63 0.54 34.92 -38.14
C GLU A 63 1.04 34.60 -36.72
N GLN A 64 1.37 35.63 -35.92
CA GLN A 64 1.72 35.46 -34.50
C GLN A 64 0.53 35.00 -33.65
N GLU A 65 -0.67 35.53 -33.87
CA GLU A 65 -1.87 35.13 -33.14
C GLU A 65 -2.31 33.70 -33.52
N ALA A 66 -2.21 33.34 -34.81
CA ALA A 66 -2.44 31.98 -35.26
C ALA A 66 -1.40 30.99 -34.69
N ALA A 67 -0.13 31.38 -34.60
CA ALA A 67 0.93 30.56 -34.01
C ALA A 67 0.72 30.34 -32.50
N ALA A 68 0.35 31.39 -31.77
CA ALA A 68 0.02 31.29 -30.34
C ALA A 68 -1.20 30.39 -30.10
N SER A 69 -2.24 30.50 -30.93
CA SER A 69 -3.44 29.65 -30.81
C SER A 69 -3.16 28.19 -31.15
N ARG A 70 -2.28 27.90 -32.13
CA ARG A 70 -1.83 26.53 -32.44
C ARG A 70 -1.04 25.94 -31.28
N LEU A 71 -0.09 26.67 -30.73
CA LEU A 71 0.71 26.22 -29.59
C LEU A 71 -0.15 26.02 -28.33
N GLN A 72 -1.11 26.90 -28.06
CA GLN A 72 -2.06 26.71 -26.96
C GLN A 72 -2.95 25.49 -27.15
N HIS A 73 -3.40 25.23 -28.39
CA HIS A 73 -4.19 24.04 -28.70
C HIS A 73 -3.36 22.76 -28.52
N GLU A 74 -2.10 22.78 -28.94
CA GLU A 74 -1.15 21.66 -28.84
C GLU A 74 -0.77 21.37 -27.38
N ILE A 75 -0.50 22.40 -26.56
CA ILE A 75 -0.28 22.25 -25.12
C ILE A 75 -1.53 21.68 -24.43
N ARG A 76 -2.73 22.16 -24.80
CA ARG A 76 -3.98 21.65 -24.23
C ARG A 76 -4.23 20.18 -24.63
N ALA A 77 -3.94 19.80 -25.86
CA ALA A 77 -4.04 18.41 -26.33
C ALA A 77 -3.06 17.51 -25.55
N HIS A 78 -1.80 17.93 -25.45
CA HIS A 78 -0.77 17.15 -24.75
C HIS A 78 -1.02 17.05 -23.24
N GLN A 79 -1.66 18.05 -22.63
CA GLN A 79 -2.12 18.00 -21.24
C GLN A 79 -3.36 17.11 -21.07
N ALA A 80 -4.26 17.06 -22.05
CA ALA A 80 -5.43 16.18 -22.04
C ALA A 80 -5.03 14.70 -22.18
N GLU A 81 -4.10 14.38 -23.08
CA GLU A 81 -3.55 13.03 -23.23
C GLU A 81 -2.83 12.57 -21.95
N LYS A 82 -2.05 13.46 -21.34
CA LYS A 82 -1.36 13.17 -20.08
C LYS A 82 -2.32 13.05 -18.89
N HIS A 83 -3.48 13.70 -18.93
CA HIS A 83 -4.54 13.56 -17.92
C HIS A 83 -5.30 12.24 -18.09
N GLU A 84 -5.52 11.79 -19.33
CA GLU A 84 -6.14 10.50 -19.63
C GLU A 84 -5.24 9.33 -19.23
N GLU A 85 -3.94 9.38 -19.56
CA GLU A 85 -2.97 8.36 -19.14
C GLU A 85 -2.85 8.27 -17.60
N ARG A 86 -2.92 9.43 -16.92
CA ARG A 86 -2.90 9.48 -15.45
C ARG A 86 -4.21 8.98 -14.84
N ALA A 87 -5.34 9.20 -15.51
CA ALA A 87 -6.63 8.67 -15.11
C ALA A 87 -6.72 7.15 -15.33
N GLU A 88 -6.12 6.64 -16.41
CA GLU A 88 -6.04 5.20 -16.69
C GLU A 88 -5.09 4.49 -15.73
N GLN A 89 -3.92 5.07 -15.45
CA GLN A 89 -3.02 4.58 -14.39
C GLN A 89 -3.69 4.59 -13.01
N GLN A 90 -4.50 5.61 -12.69
CA GLN A 90 -5.29 5.64 -11.46
C GLN A 90 -6.44 4.62 -11.45
N ARG A 91 -7.12 4.39 -12.58
CA ARG A 91 -8.15 3.35 -12.72
C ARG A 91 -7.56 1.96 -12.59
N ALA A 92 -6.43 1.68 -13.23
CA ALA A 92 -5.68 0.44 -13.10
C ALA A 92 -5.23 0.21 -11.65
N ALA A 93 -4.69 1.24 -10.98
CA ALA A 93 -4.33 1.18 -9.57
C ALA A 93 -5.54 0.91 -8.66
N MET A 94 -6.71 1.51 -8.94
CA MET A 94 -7.95 1.24 -8.19
C MET A 94 -8.48 -0.19 -8.39
N VAL A 95 -8.37 -0.75 -9.60
CA VAL A 95 -8.76 -2.16 -9.87
C VAL A 95 -7.84 -3.13 -9.13
N VAL A 96 -6.53 -2.87 -9.13
CA VAL A 96 -5.55 -3.64 -8.34
C VAL A 96 -5.86 -3.55 -6.83
N GLN A 97 -6.19 -2.36 -6.32
CA GLN A 97 -6.60 -2.19 -4.91
C GLN A 97 -7.95 -2.86 -4.57
N LYS A 98 -8.91 -2.86 -5.49
CA LYS A 98 -10.22 -3.52 -5.30
C LYS A 98 -10.06 -5.05 -5.27
N ASN A 99 -9.18 -5.61 -6.08
CA ASN A 99 -8.83 -7.03 -6.05
C ASN A 99 -8.15 -7.44 -4.73
N LEU A 100 -7.42 -6.53 -4.08
CA LEU A 100 -6.83 -6.76 -2.75
C LEU A 100 -7.85 -6.64 -1.59
N ARG A 101 -8.89 -5.79 -1.72
CA ARG A 101 -9.90 -5.57 -0.66
C ARG A 101 -10.85 -6.77 -0.44
N GLY A 102 -10.99 -7.66 -1.42
CA GLY A 102 -11.70 -8.93 -1.28
C GLY A 102 -11.05 -9.93 -0.29
N ALA A 103 -9.79 -9.69 0.11
CA ALA A 103 -9.07 -10.55 1.05
C ALA A 103 -9.46 -10.32 2.52
N LYS A 104 -10.06 -9.17 2.90
CA LYS A 104 -10.30 -8.84 4.32
C LYS A 104 -11.35 -9.72 5.01
N GLY A 105 -12.34 -10.24 4.28
CA GLY A 105 -13.31 -11.23 4.79
C GLY A 105 -12.76 -12.65 4.84
N ARG A 106 -11.93 -13.03 3.86
CA ARG A 106 -11.25 -14.34 3.80
C ARG A 106 -10.13 -14.48 4.83
N LYS A 107 -9.41 -13.39 5.13
CA LYS A 107 -8.24 -13.38 6.02
C LYS A 107 -8.59 -13.66 7.49
N LYS A 108 -9.80 -13.30 7.93
CA LYS A 108 -10.27 -13.61 9.29
C LYS A 108 -10.53 -15.11 9.50
N TYR A 109 -11.12 -15.77 8.49
CA TYR A 109 -11.36 -17.22 8.49
C TYR A 109 -10.05 -18.01 8.32
N LEU A 110 -9.13 -17.47 7.52
CA LEU A 110 -7.80 -18.03 7.33
C LEU A 110 -7.01 -18.06 8.65
N ASP A 111 -7.08 -17.00 9.47
CA ASP A 111 -6.37 -16.94 10.77
C ASP A 111 -6.91 -17.95 11.79
N GLU A 112 -8.23 -18.14 11.87
CA GLU A 112 -8.84 -19.13 12.78
C GLU A 112 -8.54 -20.56 12.34
N LYS A 113 -8.62 -20.84 11.04
CA LYS A 113 -8.28 -22.14 10.46
C LYS A 113 -6.79 -22.46 10.67
N ASP A 114 -5.90 -21.50 10.46
CA ASP A 114 -4.45 -21.66 10.64
C ASP A 114 -4.07 -21.92 12.11
N ARG A 115 -4.73 -21.22 13.05
CA ARG A 115 -4.63 -21.49 14.50
C ARG A 115 -5.06 -22.92 14.83
N LEU A 116 -6.15 -23.40 14.21
CA LEU A 116 -6.66 -24.74 14.46
C LEU A 116 -5.69 -25.81 13.92
N VAL A 117 -5.19 -25.63 12.70
CA VAL A 117 -4.16 -26.50 12.09
C VAL A 117 -2.90 -26.53 12.97
N SER A 118 -2.41 -25.36 13.38
CA SER A 118 -1.26 -25.24 14.29
C SER A 118 -1.51 -25.92 15.65
N HIS A 119 -2.73 -25.83 16.18
CA HIS A 119 -3.09 -26.49 17.43
C HIS A 119 -3.04 -28.01 17.33
N TYR A 120 -3.69 -28.57 16.30
CA TYR A 120 -3.67 -30.03 16.07
C TYR A 120 -2.28 -30.53 15.69
N HIS A 121 -1.51 -29.78 14.90
CA HIS A 121 -0.13 -30.08 14.59
C HIS A 121 0.71 -30.24 15.86
N LYS A 122 0.60 -29.29 16.79
CA LYS A 122 1.33 -29.33 18.07
C LYS A 122 0.84 -30.45 18.99
N LEU A 123 -0.46 -30.75 18.99
CA LEU A 123 -1.02 -31.87 19.73
C LEU A 123 -0.49 -33.21 19.21
N LEU A 124 -0.50 -33.40 17.89
CA LEU A 124 0.01 -34.61 17.23
C LEU A 124 1.50 -34.77 17.47
N GLN A 125 2.31 -33.73 17.28
CA GLN A 125 3.73 -33.75 17.61
C GLN A 125 3.98 -34.20 19.05
N LYS A 126 3.24 -33.62 20.01
CA LYS A 126 3.37 -33.99 21.42
C LYS A 126 2.93 -35.44 21.69
N GLN A 127 1.82 -35.89 21.09
CA GLN A 127 1.34 -37.26 21.25
C GLN A 127 2.29 -38.27 20.63
N ILE A 128 2.83 -37.98 19.45
CA ILE A 128 3.84 -38.80 18.78
C ILE A 128 5.05 -38.94 19.68
N GLN A 129 5.63 -37.85 20.19
CA GLN A 129 6.79 -37.93 21.10
C GLN A 129 6.47 -38.64 22.42
N THR A 130 5.25 -38.49 22.95
CA THR A 130 4.88 -39.10 24.24
C THR A 130 4.62 -40.60 24.10
N ARG A 131 3.92 -41.02 23.04
CA ARG A 131 3.54 -42.43 22.80
C ARG A 131 4.66 -43.20 22.09
N PHE A 132 5.38 -42.54 21.19
CA PHE A 132 6.48 -43.11 20.41
C PHE A 132 7.78 -42.42 20.79
N LYS A 133 8.77 -43.21 21.23
CA LYS A 133 10.10 -42.70 21.56
C LYS A 133 10.85 -42.09 20.36
N SER A 134 10.37 -42.32 19.13
CA SER A 134 10.97 -41.84 17.89
C SER A 134 9.93 -41.73 16.79
N TYR A 135 10.04 -40.70 15.95
CA TYR A 135 9.23 -40.49 14.76
C TYR A 135 9.27 -41.68 13.80
N ALA A 136 10.41 -42.37 13.70
CA ALA A 136 10.55 -43.56 12.84
C ALA A 136 9.60 -44.70 13.25
N ARG A 137 9.33 -44.83 14.55
CA ARG A 137 8.39 -45.85 15.05
C ARG A 137 6.94 -45.46 14.77
N CYS A 138 6.62 -44.17 14.85
CA CYS A 138 5.29 -43.69 14.50
C CYS A 138 5.05 -43.82 12.98
N PHE A 139 6.04 -43.45 12.17
CA PHE A 139 5.99 -43.56 10.71
C PHE A 139 5.65 -44.99 10.28
N ARG A 140 6.39 -45.98 10.79
CA ARG A 140 6.15 -47.40 10.50
C ARG A 140 4.80 -47.94 10.99
N MET A 141 4.16 -47.28 11.95
CA MET A 141 2.83 -47.69 12.42
C MET A 141 1.71 -47.13 11.55
N ILE A 142 1.99 -46.04 10.83
CA ILE A 142 1.05 -45.39 9.92
C ILE A 142 1.17 -46.00 8.53
N ASP A 143 2.41 -46.20 8.07
CA ASP A 143 2.79 -46.93 6.85
C ASP A 143 2.39 -48.41 6.98
N ALA A 144 1.14 -48.72 6.62
CA ALA A 144 0.54 -50.02 6.84
C ALA A 144 0.98 -51.02 5.77
N ASP A 145 1.22 -50.54 4.56
CA ASP A 145 1.67 -51.33 3.43
C ASP A 145 3.21 -51.49 3.37
N ASN A 146 3.96 -50.77 4.21
CA ASN A 146 5.42 -50.72 4.24
C ASN A 146 6.01 -50.26 2.90
N SER A 147 5.33 -49.36 2.21
CA SER A 147 5.80 -48.72 0.99
C SER A 147 7.04 -47.84 1.24
N GLY A 148 7.23 -47.35 2.47
CA GLY A 148 8.30 -46.44 2.85
C GLY A 148 7.97 -44.96 2.61
N SER A 149 6.80 -44.68 2.07
CA SER A 149 6.08 -43.41 2.07
C SER A 149 4.80 -43.58 2.88
N ILE A 150 4.15 -42.47 3.24
CA ILE A 150 2.80 -42.51 3.81
C ILE A 150 1.87 -41.81 2.85
N ASP A 151 0.81 -42.51 2.44
CA ASP A 151 -0.23 -41.90 1.64
C ASP A 151 -1.08 -40.92 2.47
N PRO A 152 -1.63 -39.86 1.86
CA PRO A 152 -2.57 -38.93 2.50
C PRO A 152 -3.76 -39.65 3.15
N ALA A 153 -4.24 -40.72 2.50
CA ALA A 153 -5.34 -41.54 2.97
C ALA A 153 -4.96 -42.37 4.21
N GLU A 154 -3.73 -42.90 4.24
CA GLU A 154 -3.20 -43.63 5.38
C GLU A 154 -2.98 -42.70 6.56
N LEU A 155 -2.36 -41.53 6.36
CA LEU A 155 -2.19 -40.55 7.42
C LEU A 155 -3.55 -40.14 8.01
N LYS A 156 -4.55 -39.89 7.15
CA LYS A 156 -5.90 -39.49 7.58
C LYS A 156 -6.64 -40.57 8.38
N THR A 157 -6.40 -41.84 8.07
CA THR A 157 -7.09 -42.97 8.71
C THR A 157 -6.37 -43.42 9.98
N HIS A 158 -5.05 -43.59 9.90
CA HIS A 158 -4.25 -44.19 10.96
C HIS A 158 -3.87 -43.19 12.05
N LEU A 159 -3.54 -41.93 11.68
CA LEU A 159 -3.08 -40.94 12.65
C LEU A 159 -4.12 -40.61 13.72
N PRO A 160 -5.40 -40.29 13.41
CA PRO A 160 -6.40 -40.01 14.43
C PRO A 160 -6.77 -41.25 15.24
N GLY A 161 -6.82 -42.43 14.59
CA GLY A 161 -7.11 -43.71 15.22
C GLY A 161 -6.06 -44.11 16.27
N MET A 162 -4.78 -43.87 16.01
CA MET A 162 -3.67 -44.20 16.93
C MET A 162 -3.67 -43.36 18.21
N PHE A 163 -4.15 -42.11 18.14
CA PHE A 163 -4.16 -41.19 19.28
C PHE A 163 -5.54 -41.00 19.90
N ASN A 164 -6.58 -41.68 19.38
CA ASN A 164 -7.98 -41.48 19.75
C ASN A 164 -8.38 -40.00 19.69
N LEU A 165 -7.90 -39.30 18.66
CA LEU A 165 -8.19 -37.89 18.42
C LEU A 165 -9.24 -37.75 17.33
N THR A 166 -10.18 -36.83 17.53
CA THR A 166 -11.13 -36.43 16.50
C THR A 166 -10.60 -35.18 15.82
N ILE A 167 -10.01 -35.34 14.64
CA ILE A 167 -9.47 -34.24 13.84
C ILE A 167 -10.45 -33.95 12.69
N PRO A 168 -10.86 -32.70 12.46
CA PRO A 168 -11.69 -32.36 11.32
C PRO A 168 -10.97 -32.67 10.00
N ASP A 169 -11.67 -33.22 9.01
CA ASP A 169 -11.13 -33.49 7.68
C ASP A 169 -10.44 -32.27 7.07
N SER A 170 -11.08 -31.10 7.22
CA SER A 170 -10.57 -29.83 6.71
C SER A 170 -9.26 -29.39 7.36
N VAL A 171 -8.98 -29.81 8.59
CA VAL A 171 -7.70 -29.57 9.27
C VAL A 171 -6.68 -30.61 8.85
N MET A 172 -7.11 -31.86 8.72
CA MET A 172 -6.26 -32.97 8.30
C MET A 172 -5.69 -32.74 6.90
N GLU A 173 -6.50 -32.26 5.96
CA GLU A 173 -6.06 -31.91 4.60
C GLU A 173 -4.99 -30.82 4.60
N ASP A 174 -5.11 -29.82 5.46
CA ASP A 174 -4.09 -28.78 5.58
C ASP A 174 -2.82 -29.26 6.30
N LEU A 175 -2.95 -30.18 7.27
CA LEU A 175 -1.81 -30.84 7.90
C LEU A 175 -1.04 -31.69 6.88
N ILE A 176 -1.75 -32.42 6.02
CA ILE A 176 -1.14 -33.21 4.93
C ILE A 176 -0.38 -32.27 3.99
N LYS A 177 -1.01 -31.20 3.51
CA LYS A 177 -0.38 -30.20 2.62
C LYS A 177 0.80 -29.48 3.26
N LEU A 178 0.80 -29.33 4.59
CA LEU A 178 1.92 -28.74 5.31
C LEU A 178 3.12 -29.70 5.38
N THR A 179 2.82 -31.00 5.40
CA THR A 179 3.80 -32.08 5.54
C THR A 179 4.43 -32.42 4.19
N ASP A 180 3.62 -32.63 3.16
CA ASP A 180 4.02 -32.85 1.77
C ASP A 180 4.49 -31.53 1.15
N LYS A 181 5.81 -31.32 1.14
CA LYS A 181 6.40 -30.06 0.68
C LYS A 181 6.85 -30.10 -0.76
N ASP A 182 7.16 -31.28 -1.29
CA ASP A 182 7.39 -31.43 -2.73
C ASP A 182 6.10 -31.56 -3.55
N GLY A 183 4.96 -31.79 -2.90
CA GLY A 183 3.65 -31.83 -3.54
C GLY A 183 3.49 -33.06 -4.43
N ASP A 184 4.26 -34.12 -4.19
CA ASP A 184 4.20 -35.38 -4.94
C ASP A 184 3.04 -36.27 -4.48
N GLY A 185 2.38 -35.89 -3.39
CA GLY A 185 1.25 -36.60 -2.82
C GLY A 185 1.65 -37.77 -1.94
N GLU A 186 2.94 -37.96 -1.65
CA GLU A 186 3.45 -39.02 -0.80
C GLU A 186 4.31 -38.43 0.32
N ILE A 187 4.02 -38.76 1.59
CA ILE A 187 4.76 -38.18 2.70
C ILE A 187 5.97 -39.06 3.01
N ARG A 188 7.17 -38.59 2.65
CA ARG A 188 8.40 -39.31 2.96
C ARG A 188 8.80 -39.13 4.42
N PHE A 189 9.57 -40.08 4.96
CA PHE A 189 10.05 -40.01 6.35
C PHE A 189 10.77 -38.69 6.68
N ALA A 190 11.59 -38.17 5.75
CA ALA A 190 12.31 -36.92 5.94
C ALA A 190 11.37 -35.70 6.05
N GLU A 191 10.26 -35.71 5.33
CA GLU A 191 9.24 -34.66 5.40
C GLU A 191 8.43 -34.77 6.69
N PHE A 192 8.00 -35.99 7.03
CA PHE A 192 7.31 -36.28 8.28
C PHE A 192 8.13 -35.82 9.49
N ALA A 193 9.40 -36.21 9.58
CA ALA A 193 10.29 -35.85 10.70
C ALA A 193 10.70 -34.36 10.71
N ARG A 194 10.56 -33.65 9.59
CA ARG A 194 10.80 -32.20 9.54
C ARG A 194 9.59 -31.41 10.06
N VAL A 195 8.39 -31.93 9.84
CA VAL A 195 7.15 -31.26 10.22
C VAL A 195 6.71 -31.64 11.63
N PHE A 196 6.82 -32.90 12.05
CA PHE A 196 6.46 -33.39 13.38
C PHE A 196 7.68 -33.54 14.28
#